data_AF-A0A929L8K8-F1
#
_entry.id   AF-A0A929L8K8-F1
#
_cell.length_a   1.000
_cell.length_b   1.000
_cell.length_c   1.000
_cell.angle_alpha   90.00
_cell.angle_beta   90.00
_cell.angle_gamma   90.00
#
_symmetry.space_group_name_H-M   'P 1'
#
loop_
_entity.id
_entity.type
_entity.pdbx_description
1 polymer ?
#
loop_
_entity_poly.entity_id
_entity_poly.type
_entity_poly.pdbx_seq_one_letter_code
_entity_poly.pdbx_strand_id
1 'polypeptide(L)'
;MQAAADAALQADTFDALDGFVNGGGFNKARYEDQLRFAYDLTRTGTPEVKAAAEAAVRGDRAGLNEFVTIESSRRAAADAQRATHDGYNNGLLQKAFSAAQSAAKAQQSYFAARGDAVKANQYATEAASWAGKA
;
A
#
# COMPACT_ATOMS: atom_id res chain seq x y z
N MET A 1 23.62 -10.61 0.04
CA MET A 1 24.14 -9.73 1.11
C MET A 1 23.73 -10.22 2.48
N GLN A 2 22.43 -10.34 2.77
CA GLN A 2 21.97 -10.77 4.10
C GLN A 2 22.55 -12.13 4.52
N ALA A 3 22.47 -13.15 3.66
CA ALA A 3 23.04 -14.47 3.95
C ALA A 3 24.58 -14.47 4.19
N ALA A 4 25.32 -13.56 3.56
CA ALA A 4 26.78 -13.46 3.75
C ALA A 4 27.13 -12.70 5.03
N ALA A 5 26.34 -11.68 5.38
CA ALA A 5 26.44 -11.00 6.67
C ALA A 5 26.07 -11.95 7.82
N ASP A 6 24.99 -12.72 7.66
CA ASP A 6 24.53 -13.69 8.65
C ASP A 6 25.56 -14.81 8.86
N ALA A 7 26.24 -15.26 7.81
CA ALA A 7 27.33 -16.23 7.91
C ALA A 7 28.55 -15.67 8.68
N ALA A 8 28.91 -14.40 8.44
CA ALA A 8 29.99 -13.74 9.18
C ALA A 8 29.62 -13.55 10.67
N LEU A 9 28.36 -13.22 10.95
CA LEU A 9 27.82 -13.11 12.31
C LEU A 9 27.72 -14.46 13.02
N GLN A 10 27.29 -15.53 12.31
CA GLN A 10 27.23 -16.89 12.86
C GLN A 10 28.62 -17.48 13.14
N ALA A 11 29.63 -17.09 12.37
CA ALA A 11 31.01 -17.51 12.60
C ALA A 11 31.60 -16.92 13.89
N ASP A 12 31.05 -15.80 14.39
CA ASP A 12 31.40 -15.13 15.66
C ASP A 12 32.91 -14.95 15.89
N THR A 13 33.65 -14.64 14.82
CA THR A 13 35.09 -14.37 14.89
C THR A 13 35.40 -12.99 14.33
N PHE A 14 36.38 -12.32 14.94
CA PHE A 14 36.88 -11.03 14.46
C PHE A 14 37.33 -11.10 12.99
N ASP A 15 38.06 -12.14 12.61
CA ASP A 15 38.56 -12.30 11.23
C ASP A 15 37.44 -12.48 10.20
N ALA A 16 36.34 -13.17 10.55
CA ALA A 16 35.19 -13.32 9.67
C ALA A 16 34.42 -11.99 9.50
N LEU A 17 34.26 -11.23 10.59
CA LEU A 17 33.65 -9.91 10.57
C LEU A 17 34.52 -8.89 9.81
N ASP A 18 35.83 -8.87 10.06
CA ASP A 18 36.78 -8.00 9.38
C ASP A 18 36.91 -8.34 7.89
N GLY A 19 36.99 -9.62 7.55
CA GLY A 19 36.99 -10.08 6.16
C GLY A 19 35.70 -9.71 5.40
N PHE A 20 34.55 -9.71 6.09
CA PHE A 20 33.29 -9.28 5.50
C PHE A 20 33.24 -7.75 5.33
N VAL A 21 33.57 -6.98 6.38
CA VAL A 21 33.43 -5.52 6.38
C VAL A 21 34.56 -4.83 5.61
N ASN A 22 35.81 -5.17 5.92
CA ASN A 22 37.01 -4.52 5.41
C ASN A 22 37.71 -5.33 4.30
N GLY A 23 37.60 -6.66 4.32
CA GLY A 23 38.22 -7.56 3.35
C GLY A 23 37.51 -7.68 1.99
N GLY A 24 36.48 -6.87 1.74
CA GLY A 24 35.75 -6.85 0.46
C GLY A 24 34.61 -7.88 0.35
N GLY A 25 34.35 -8.67 1.39
CA GLY A 25 33.20 -9.60 1.44
C GLY A 25 31.87 -8.90 1.21
N PHE A 26 31.68 -7.70 1.78
CA PHE A 26 30.52 -6.85 1.54
C PHE A 26 30.36 -6.48 0.06
N ASN A 27 31.45 -6.03 -0.58
CA ASN A 27 31.43 -5.62 -1.99
C ASN A 27 31.15 -6.80 -2.93
N LYS A 28 31.64 -7.99 -2.59
CA LYS A 28 31.34 -9.23 -3.31
C LYS A 28 29.88 -9.63 -3.15
N ALA A 29 29.39 -9.67 -1.91
CA ALA A 29 28.00 -10.04 -1.61
C ALA A 29 26.99 -9.06 -2.22
N ARG A 30 27.32 -7.77 -2.25
CA ARG A 30 26.51 -6.75 -2.94
C ARG A 30 26.44 -6.99 -4.45
N TYR A 31 27.55 -7.35 -5.06
CA TYR A 31 27.60 -7.63 -6.50
C TYR A 31 26.81 -8.87 -6.89
N GLU A 32 26.92 -9.94 -6.11
CA GLU A 32 26.16 -11.17 -6.33
C GLU A 32 24.64 -10.91 -6.22
N ASP A 33 24.22 -10.07 -5.27
CA ASP A 33 22.82 -9.66 -5.15
C ASP A 33 22.36 -8.83 -6.35
N GLN A 34 23.19 -7.88 -6.81
CA GLN A 34 22.89 -7.06 -7.99
C GLN A 34 22.75 -7.91 -9.26
N LEU A 35 23.63 -8.91 -9.43
CA LEU A 35 23.52 -9.86 -10.52
C LEU A 35 22.24 -10.68 -10.43
N ARG A 36 21.92 -11.25 -9.26
CA ARG A 36 20.67 -12.00 -9.05
C ARG A 36 19.45 -11.15 -9.40
N PHE A 37 19.41 -9.91 -8.91
CA PHE A 37 18.33 -8.97 -9.22
C PHE A 37 18.20 -8.71 -10.73
N ALA A 38 19.32 -8.47 -11.41
CA ALA A 38 19.32 -8.25 -12.85
C ALA A 38 18.87 -9.51 -13.61
N TYR A 39 19.35 -10.70 -13.23
CA TYR A 39 18.90 -11.97 -13.80
C TYR A 39 17.40 -12.20 -13.62
N ASP A 40 16.83 -11.91 -12.45
CA ASP A 40 15.40 -12.03 -12.21
C ASP A 40 14.60 -11.10 -13.14
N LEU A 41 15.12 -9.89 -13.40
CA LEU A 41 14.51 -8.94 -14.32
C LEU A 41 14.59 -9.35 -15.79
N THR A 42 15.61 -10.11 -16.22
CA THR A 42 15.63 -10.70 -17.58
C THR A 42 14.45 -11.65 -17.81
N ARG A 43 13.91 -12.25 -16.74
CA ARG A 43 12.79 -13.20 -16.81
C ARG A 43 11.43 -12.53 -16.60
N THR A 44 11.37 -11.60 -15.67
CA THR A 44 10.10 -11.05 -15.14
C THR A 44 9.81 -9.61 -15.58
N GLY A 45 10.79 -8.88 -16.10
CA GLY A 45 10.63 -7.49 -16.52
C GLY A 45 9.74 -7.29 -17.75
N THR A 46 9.38 -6.04 -18.03
CA THR A 46 8.80 -5.66 -19.34
C THR A 46 9.84 -5.84 -20.45
N PRO A 47 9.47 -5.88 -21.74
CA PRO A 47 10.43 -6.09 -22.82
C PRO A 47 11.65 -5.16 -22.76
N GLU A 48 11.45 -3.89 -22.42
CA GLU A 48 12.51 -2.89 -22.29
C GLU A 48 13.41 -3.16 -21.07
N VAL A 49 12.81 -3.50 -19.94
CA VAL A 49 13.53 -3.84 -18.70
C VAL A 49 14.32 -5.14 -18.87
N LYS A 50 13.78 -6.11 -19.62
CA LYS A 50 14.48 -7.36 -19.96
C LYS A 50 15.72 -7.09 -20.80
N ALA A 51 15.60 -6.30 -21.86
CA ALA A 51 16.74 -5.94 -22.71
C ALA A 51 17.82 -5.18 -21.91
N ALA A 52 17.41 -4.23 -21.07
CA ALA A 52 18.33 -3.49 -20.21
C ALA A 52 18.99 -4.40 -19.15
N ALA A 53 18.24 -5.32 -18.54
CA ALA A 53 18.76 -6.29 -17.59
C ALA A 53 19.77 -7.25 -18.24
N GLU A 54 19.48 -7.71 -19.46
CA GLU A 54 20.40 -8.56 -20.22
C GLU A 54 21.70 -7.85 -20.61
N ALA A 55 21.62 -6.55 -20.90
CA ALA A 55 22.80 -5.71 -21.12
C ALA A 55 23.59 -5.51 -19.83
N ALA A 56 22.91 -5.28 -18.70
CA ALA A 56 23.54 -5.08 -17.40
C ALA A 56 24.25 -6.35 -16.88
N VAL A 57 23.67 -7.54 -17.12
CA VAL A 57 24.28 -8.83 -16.75
C VAL A 57 25.53 -9.13 -17.59
N ARG A 58 25.50 -8.79 -18.89
CA ARG A 58 26.61 -9.03 -19.82
C ARG A 58 27.68 -7.93 -19.81
N GLY A 59 27.33 -6.77 -19.26
CA GLY A 59 28.16 -5.59 -19.19
C GLY A 59 29.15 -5.62 -18.02
N ASP A 60 29.78 -4.47 -17.80
CA ASP A 60 30.72 -4.28 -16.71
C ASP A 60 30.01 -3.93 -15.39
N ARG A 61 30.81 -3.82 -14.32
CA ARG A 61 30.29 -3.53 -12.99
C ARG A 61 29.67 -2.12 -12.88
N ALA A 62 30.12 -1.18 -13.71
CA ALA A 62 29.56 0.17 -13.74
C ALA A 62 28.14 0.14 -14.32
N GLY A 63 27.95 -0.53 -15.46
CA GLY A 63 26.65 -0.70 -16.09
C GLY A 63 25.67 -1.48 -15.22
N LEU A 64 26.12 -2.52 -14.51
CA LEU A 64 25.27 -3.23 -13.54
C LEU A 64 24.82 -2.32 -12.39
N ASN A 65 25.73 -1.50 -11.84
CA ASN A 65 25.41 -0.56 -10.77
C ASN A 65 24.40 0.50 -11.23
N GLU A 66 24.60 1.05 -12.43
CA GLU A 66 23.72 2.05 -13.01
C GLU A 66 22.31 1.47 -13.22
N PHE A 67 22.22 0.28 -13.84
CA PHE A 67 20.96 -0.41 -14.05
C PHE A 67 20.20 -0.64 -12.74
N VAL A 68 20.86 -1.19 -11.72
CA VAL A 68 20.23 -1.44 -10.41
C VAL A 68 19.79 -0.14 -9.75
N THR A 69 20.58 0.93 -9.85
CA THR A 69 20.24 2.23 -9.28
C THR A 69 18.96 2.78 -9.91
N ILE A 70 18.89 2.81 -11.24
CA ILE A 70 17.72 3.30 -11.99
C ILE A 70 16.48 2.47 -11.64
N GLU A 71 16.57 1.15 -11.69
CA GLU A 71 15.41 0.29 -11.43
C GLU A 71 14.97 0.34 -9.96
N SER A 72 15.89 0.52 -9.01
CA SER A 72 15.55 0.75 -7.61
C SER A 72 14.77 2.06 -7.41
N SER A 73 15.19 3.16 -8.06
CA SER A 73 14.47 4.44 -8.02
C SER A 73 13.09 4.33 -8.67
N ARG A 74 12.98 3.61 -9.79
CA ARG A 74 11.71 3.36 -10.48
C ARG A 74 10.71 2.60 -9.62
N ARG A 75 11.18 1.56 -8.92
CA ARG A 75 10.37 0.79 -7.96
C ARG A 75 9.93 1.64 -6.79
N ALA A 76 10.83 2.42 -6.19
CA ALA A 76 10.50 3.32 -5.08
C ALA A 76 9.43 4.36 -5.49
N ALA A 77 9.53 4.93 -6.70
CA ALA A 77 8.52 5.85 -7.23
C ALA A 77 7.15 5.14 -7.43
N ALA A 78 7.16 3.93 -7.99
CA ALA A 78 5.95 3.15 -8.18
C ALA A 78 5.26 2.79 -6.84
N ASP A 79 6.04 2.43 -5.82
CA ASP A 79 5.52 2.09 -4.50
C ASP A 79 4.96 3.32 -3.78
N ALA A 80 5.62 4.47 -3.87
CA ALA A 80 5.10 5.73 -3.34
C ALA A 80 3.77 6.14 -4.00
N GLN A 81 3.66 5.94 -5.32
CA GLN A 81 2.43 6.20 -6.06
C GLN A 81 1.30 5.26 -5.66
N ARG A 82 1.58 3.96 -5.48
CA ARG A 82 0.60 2.99 -4.97
C ARG A 82 0.11 3.37 -3.58
N ALA A 83 1.01 3.68 -2.65
CA ALA A 83 0.64 4.08 -1.29
C ALA A 83 -0.28 5.31 -1.28
N THR A 84 -0.01 6.30 -2.15
CA THR A 84 -0.87 7.48 -2.29
C THR A 84 -2.25 7.11 -2.83
N HIS A 85 -2.31 6.25 -3.84
CA HIS A 85 -3.57 5.81 -4.45
C HIS A 85 -4.42 4.99 -3.46
N ASP A 86 -3.79 4.12 -2.68
CA ASP A 86 -4.46 3.35 -1.62
C ASP A 86 -4.99 4.27 -0.52
N GLY A 87 -4.20 5.27 -0.12
CA GLY A 87 -4.65 6.30 0.82
C GLY A 87 -5.85 7.10 0.30
N TYR A 88 -5.83 7.48 -0.99
CA TYR A 88 -6.94 8.16 -1.65
C TYR A 88 -8.21 7.28 -1.68
N ASN A 89 -8.08 6.01 -2.08
CA ASN A 89 -9.19 5.06 -2.12
C ASN A 89 -9.77 4.81 -0.73
N ASN A 90 -8.93 4.67 0.29
CA ASN A 90 -9.39 4.52 1.67
C ASN A 90 -10.14 5.77 2.15
N GLY A 91 -9.68 6.96 1.76
CA GLY A 91 -10.38 8.22 2.02
C GLY A 91 -11.74 8.31 1.32
N LEU A 92 -11.85 7.83 0.08
CA LEU A 92 -13.13 7.74 -0.64
C LEU A 92 -14.09 6.75 0.04
N LEU A 93 -13.58 5.58 0.44
CA LEU A 93 -14.37 4.58 1.16
C LEU A 93 -14.90 5.14 2.49
N GLN A 94 -14.07 5.81 3.28
CA GLN A 94 -14.50 6.45 4.53
C GLN A 94 -15.58 7.53 4.32
N LYS A 95 -15.46 8.33 3.25
CA LYS A 95 -16.48 9.31 2.88
C LYS A 95 -17.79 8.63 2.48
N ALA A 96 -17.72 7.55 1.70
CA ALA A 96 -18.90 6.77 1.31
C ALA A 96 -19.60 6.14 2.53
N PHE A 97 -18.84 5.57 3.48
CA PHE A 97 -19.40 5.04 4.73
C PHE A 97 -20.09 6.12 5.57
N SER A 98 -19.43 7.28 5.75
CA SER A 98 -20.01 8.41 6.48
C SER A 98 -21.31 8.93 5.82
N ALA A 99 -21.33 9.01 4.48
CA ALA A 99 -22.50 9.40 3.72
C ALA A 99 -23.64 8.38 3.86
N ALA A 100 -23.35 7.08 3.77
CA ALA A 100 -24.34 6.02 3.95
C ALA A 100 -24.95 6.03 5.37
N GLN A 101 -24.13 6.26 6.40
CA GLN A 101 -24.60 6.36 7.78
C GLN A 101 -25.52 7.59 7.98
N SER A 102 -25.15 8.73 7.37
CA SER A 102 -25.97 9.95 7.40
C SER A 102 -27.31 9.75 6.71
N ALA A 103 -27.31 9.09 5.54
CA ALA A 103 -28.53 8.75 4.82
C ALA A 103 -29.43 7.80 5.61
N ALA A 104 -28.88 6.78 6.26
CA ALA A 104 -29.64 5.87 7.11
C ALA A 104 -30.29 6.59 8.30
N LYS A 105 -29.55 7.51 8.95
CA LYS A 105 -30.07 8.34 10.04
C LYS A 105 -31.18 9.28 9.55
N ALA A 106 -30.99 9.93 8.40
CA ALA A 106 -32.00 10.79 7.80
C ALA A 106 -33.28 10.02 7.48
N GLN A 107 -33.16 8.80 6.95
CA GLN A 107 -34.30 7.91 6.68
C GLN A 107 -35.04 7.51 7.96
N GLN A 108 -34.30 7.18 9.02
CA GLN A 108 -34.89 6.85 10.33
C GLN A 108 -35.66 8.05 10.91
N SER A 109 -35.06 9.25 10.87
CA SER A 109 -35.71 10.49 11.32
C SER A 109 -36.96 10.81 10.51
N TYR A 110 -36.94 10.59 9.19
CA TYR A 110 -38.12 10.75 8.34
C TYR A 110 -39.26 9.83 8.75
N PHE A 111 -38.99 8.54 8.99
CA PHE A 111 -40.02 7.60 9.41
C PHE A 111 -40.57 7.93 10.81
N ALA A 112 -39.71 8.33 11.74
CA ALA A 112 -40.14 8.77 13.07
C ALA A 112 -41.06 10.00 12.98
N ALA A 113 -40.64 11.04 12.26
CA ALA A 113 -41.43 12.25 12.05
C ALA A 113 -42.78 11.96 11.37
N ARG A 114 -42.80 11.02 10.41
CA ARG A 114 -44.05 10.58 9.77
C ARG A 114 -44.97 9.87 10.75
N GLY A 115 -44.43 9.00 11.61
CA GLY A 115 -45.19 8.34 12.66
C GLY A 115 -45.80 9.33 13.66
N ASP A 116 -45.01 10.32 14.08
CA ASP A 116 -45.47 11.37 15.00
C ASP A 116 -46.55 12.24 14.36
N ALA A 117 -46.42 12.58 13.08
CA ALA A 117 -47.44 13.33 12.33
C ALA A 117 -48.77 12.56 12.23
N VAL A 118 -48.73 11.23 12.05
CA VAL A 118 -49.94 10.39 12.04
C VAL A 118 -50.63 10.40 13.41
N LYS A 119 -49.86 10.23 14.50
CA LYS A 119 -50.41 10.30 15.86
C LYS A 119 -51.00 11.67 16.17
N ALA A 120 -50.33 12.75 15.78
CA ALA A 120 -50.83 14.11 15.96
C ALA A 120 -52.19 14.31 15.25
N ASN A 121 -52.35 13.79 14.03
CA ASN A 121 -53.63 13.81 13.32
C ASN A 121 -54.73 12.99 14.02
N GLN A 122 -54.37 11.84 14.59
CA GLN A 122 -55.32 11.02 15.37
C GLN A 122 -55.81 11.78 16.59
N TYR A 123 -54.90 12.34 17.39
CA TYR A 123 -55.27 13.15 18.55
C TYR A 123 -56.10 14.39 18.18
N ALA A 124 -55.78 15.07 17.06
CA ALA A 124 -56.57 16.19 16.57
C ALA A 124 -58.00 15.76 16.19
N THR A 125 -58.16 14.59 15.55
CA THR A 125 -59.47 14.05 15.16
C THR A 125 -60.29 13.65 16.39
N GLU A 126 -59.65 12.99 17.36
CA GLU A 126 -60.29 12.64 18.63
C GLU A 126 -60.75 13.90 19.38
N ALA A 127 -59.87 14.90 19.52
CA ALA A 127 -60.20 16.17 20.17
C ALA A 127 -61.39 16.88 19.49
N ALA A 128 -61.44 16.89 18.15
CA ALA A 128 -62.57 17.43 17.39
C ALA A 128 -63.88 16.66 17.68
N SER A 129 -63.81 15.33 17.84
CA SER A 129 -64.98 14.50 18.16
C SER A 129 -65.54 14.75 19.56
N TRP A 130 -64.68 15.11 20.52
CA TRP A 130 -65.08 15.50 21.87
C TRP A 130 -65.64 16.92 21.92
N ALA A 131 -65.03 17.85 21.15
CA ALA A 131 -65.49 19.24 21.07
C ALA A 131 -66.88 19.38 20.41
N GLY A 132 -67.24 18.49 19.47
CA GLY A 132 -68.58 18.48 18.86
C GLY A 132 -69.67 17.82 19.72
N LYS A 133 -69.33 17.31 20.91
CA LYS A 133 -70.27 16.67 21.86
C LYS A 133 -70.50 17.50 23.13
N ALA A 134 -69.87 18.68 23.25
CA ALA A 134 -70.12 19.67 24.28
C ALA A 134 -71.10 20.73 23.78
#